data_AF-A0A958PY94-F1
#
_entry.id   AF-A0A958PY94-F1
#
_cell.length_a   1.000
_cell.length_b   1.000
_cell.length_c   1.000
_cell.angle_alpha   90.00
_cell.angle_beta   90.00
_cell.angle_gamma   90.00
#
_symmetry.space_group_name_H-M   'P 1'
#
loop_
_entity.id
_entity.type
_entity.pdbx_description
1 polymer ?
#
loop_
_entity_poly.entity_id
_entity_poly.type
_entity_poly.pdbx_seq_one_letter_code
_entity_poly.pdbx_strand_id
1 'polypeptide(L)'
;MKEVYGDRKQLRPSEKAALEKLAAKRTAPGEIIDLDLARRAARSTNQLGQQVGLLIGRDGRVADVVLGGRDRIYLPDLGRFRLDSSRLRRLRLVVFLPEGQHHLRDYRRSSQGKDRRDVGPHRPSGRDIVRAPEIANDLLTDLEKLRLDLVLVVAADANGEPGAVSLAHLSPGLADAVAFDGRGDRRSALRYRHAAGLAQLGVDFELLVKDLEAEVRESSQKGYETGADNAVLVGAYTGSAAEARSSMEELLELARTADINVLDTITQRRRTLDPKTLIGKGKIEEVVLHCLDLGADLLVFDRELTPGQLRS
;
A
#
# COMPACT_ATOMS: atom_id res chain seq x y z
N MET A 1 15.92 15.84 4.26
CA MET A 1 16.65 15.45 5.49
C MET A 1 16.37 13.98 5.71
N LYS A 2 17.35 13.17 6.13
CA LYS A 2 17.09 11.75 6.46
C LYS A 2 16.53 11.71 7.86
N GLU A 3 15.28 11.30 8.02
CA GLU A 3 14.61 11.31 9.32
C GLU A 3 14.51 9.89 9.89
N VAL A 4 14.84 9.78 11.18
CA VAL A 4 14.54 8.59 11.97
C VAL A 4 13.22 8.88 12.67
N TYR A 5 12.18 8.12 12.32
CA TYR A 5 10.83 8.21 12.89
C TYR A 5 10.63 7.22 14.03
N GLY A 6 9.71 7.52 14.95
CA GLY A 6 9.40 6.70 16.13
C GLY A 6 9.91 7.31 17.44
N ASP A 7 9.74 6.57 18.55
CA ASP A 7 10.17 7.05 19.87
C ASP A 7 11.69 6.98 20.03
N ARG A 8 12.31 8.16 20.12
CA ARG A 8 13.77 8.32 20.26
C ARG A 8 14.19 8.76 21.66
N LYS A 9 13.24 8.97 22.58
CA LYS A 9 13.51 9.63 23.87
C LYS A 9 14.45 8.83 24.77
N GLN A 10 14.51 7.51 24.59
CA GLN A 10 15.30 6.60 25.42
C GLN A 10 16.57 6.08 24.73
N LEU A 11 16.88 6.55 23.52
CA LEU A 11 18.04 6.05 22.77
C LEU A 11 19.35 6.66 23.28
N ARG A 12 20.34 5.79 23.47
CA ARG A 12 21.73 6.18 23.73
C ARG A 12 22.32 6.88 22.49
N PRO A 13 23.32 7.77 22.65
CA PRO A 13 23.95 8.44 21.51
C PRO A 13 24.52 7.48 20.45
N SER A 14 25.07 6.34 20.88
CA SER A 14 25.59 5.29 19.99
C SER A 14 24.50 4.62 19.16
N GLU A 15 23.32 4.41 19.73
CA GLU A 15 22.14 3.84 19.05
C GLU A 15 21.59 4.80 18.01
N LYS A 16 21.44 6.07 18.38
CA LYS A 16 21.03 7.13 17.45
C LYS A 16 21.98 7.22 16.25
N ALA A 17 23.29 7.23 16.51
CA ALA A 17 24.31 7.25 15.46
C ALA A 17 24.29 6.00 14.58
N ALA A 18 23.96 4.82 15.13
CA ALA A 18 23.83 3.60 14.35
C ALA A 18 22.65 3.69 13.36
N LEU A 19 21.49 4.18 13.81
CA LEU A 19 20.31 4.36 12.95
C LEU A 19 20.53 5.42 11.87
N GLU A 20 21.21 6.52 12.20
CA GLU A 20 21.59 7.54 11.21
C GLU A 20 22.55 6.98 10.14
N LYS A 21 23.44 6.06 10.52
CA LYS A 21 24.30 5.34 9.56
C LYS A 21 23.50 4.41 8.65
N LEU A 22 22.39 3.81 9.11
CA LEU A 22 21.50 3.03 8.23
C LEU A 22 20.91 3.93 7.16
N ALA A 23 20.38 5.09 7.55
CA ALA A 23 19.82 6.05 6.62
C ALA A 23 20.87 6.52 5.59
N ALA A 24 22.15 6.58 5.96
CA ALA A 24 23.25 6.99 5.08
C ALA A 24 23.51 6.01 3.91
N LYS A 25 23.09 4.75 4.02
CA LYS A 25 23.45 3.67 3.09
C LYS A 25 22.55 3.60 1.86
N ARG A 26 22.99 2.79 0.91
CA ARG A 26 22.28 2.46 -0.31
C ARG A 26 22.34 0.97 -0.58
N THR A 27 21.31 0.48 -1.27
CA THR A 27 21.25 -0.87 -1.83
C THR A 27 21.51 -0.80 -3.34
N ALA A 28 22.01 -1.88 -3.94
CA ALA A 28 22.11 -2.00 -5.39
C ALA A 28 20.72 -2.07 -6.06
N PRO A 29 20.53 -1.55 -7.28
CA PRO A 29 19.22 -1.52 -7.93
C PRO A 29 18.52 -2.89 -8.04
N GLY A 30 19.24 -3.98 -8.32
CA GLY A 30 18.68 -5.34 -8.45
C GLY A 30 18.34 -6.05 -7.13
N GLU A 31 18.71 -5.48 -5.99
CA GLU A 31 18.53 -6.12 -4.68
C GLU A 31 17.43 -5.44 -3.89
N ILE A 32 16.62 -6.22 -3.15
CA ILE A 32 15.61 -5.67 -2.21
C ILE A 32 16.27 -4.96 -1.03
N ILE A 33 17.40 -5.48 -0.56
CA ILE A 33 18.23 -4.87 0.47
C ILE A 33 19.63 -5.45 0.34
N ASP A 34 20.65 -4.59 0.43
CA ASP A 34 22.04 -5.01 0.44
C ASP A 34 22.33 -5.78 1.74
N LEU A 35 23.17 -6.82 1.66
CA LEU A 35 23.44 -7.69 2.80
C LEU A 35 24.15 -6.97 3.96
N ASP A 36 25.08 -6.05 3.69
CA ASP A 36 25.73 -5.25 4.75
C ASP A 36 24.71 -4.32 5.42
N LEU A 37 23.82 -3.69 4.64
CA LEU A 37 22.73 -2.89 5.19
C LEU A 37 21.78 -3.75 6.05
N ALA A 38 21.39 -4.93 5.58
CA ALA A 38 20.53 -5.84 6.32
C ALA A 38 21.17 -6.32 7.63
N ARG A 39 22.45 -6.65 7.62
CA ARG A 39 23.22 -7.01 8.83
C ARG A 39 23.24 -5.89 9.86
N ARG A 40 23.51 -4.66 9.42
CA ARG A 40 23.53 -3.50 10.33
C ARG A 40 22.16 -3.28 10.95
N ALA A 41 21.09 -3.35 10.17
CA ALA A 41 19.73 -3.17 10.65
C ALA A 41 19.30 -4.28 11.62
N ALA A 42 19.62 -5.54 11.33
CA ALA A 42 19.36 -6.67 12.23
C ALA A 42 20.09 -6.52 13.58
N ARG A 43 21.36 -6.10 13.56
CA ARG A 43 22.11 -5.80 14.81
C ARG A 43 21.48 -4.67 15.61
N SER A 44 21.11 -3.57 14.95
CA SER A 44 20.43 -2.45 15.62
C SER A 44 19.10 -2.89 16.24
N THR A 45 18.32 -3.69 15.52
CA THR A 45 17.05 -4.26 15.98
C THR A 45 17.23 -5.06 17.28
N ASN A 46 18.20 -5.98 17.32
CA ASN A 46 18.49 -6.76 18.51
C ASN A 46 19.05 -5.93 19.67
N GLN A 47 19.96 -4.99 19.38
CA GLN A 47 20.54 -4.12 20.41
C GLN A 47 19.49 -3.24 21.09
N LEU A 48 18.47 -2.82 20.33
CA LEU A 48 17.37 -2.00 20.82
C LEU A 48 16.25 -2.82 21.45
N GLY A 49 16.12 -4.11 21.10
CA GLY A 49 14.97 -4.93 21.44
C GLY A 49 13.66 -4.40 20.84
N GLN A 50 13.77 -3.66 19.73
CA GLN A 50 12.69 -2.96 19.03
C GLN A 50 12.76 -3.28 17.55
N GLN A 51 11.61 -3.25 16.86
CA GLN A 51 11.58 -3.39 15.41
C GLN A 51 12.22 -2.18 14.72
N VAL A 52 12.97 -2.43 13.65
CA VAL A 52 13.52 -1.37 12.79
C VAL A 52 12.98 -1.55 11.38
N GLY A 53 12.31 -0.53 10.86
CA GLY A 53 11.83 -0.45 9.49
C GLY A 53 12.72 0.43 8.63
N LEU A 54 12.96 0.03 7.40
CA LEU A 54 13.64 0.83 6.39
C LEU A 54 12.69 1.05 5.22
N LEU A 55 12.40 2.32 4.92
CA LEU A 55 11.76 2.70 3.67
C LEU A 55 12.85 2.98 2.65
N ILE A 56 12.90 2.16 1.61
CA ILE A 56 13.95 2.22 0.60
C ILE A 56 13.30 2.58 -0.75
N GLY A 57 13.87 3.56 -1.44
CA GLY A 57 13.46 3.92 -2.80
C GLY A 57 13.99 2.94 -3.83
N ARG A 58 13.42 2.97 -5.04
CA ARG A 58 13.91 2.18 -6.17
C ARG A 58 15.33 2.56 -6.64
N ASP A 59 15.77 3.78 -6.32
CA ASP A 59 17.16 4.20 -6.55
C ASP A 59 18.14 3.64 -5.50
N GLY A 60 17.65 2.76 -4.62
CA GLY A 60 18.39 2.08 -3.58
C GLY A 60 18.64 2.92 -2.34
N ARG A 61 18.20 4.19 -2.29
CA ARG A 61 18.41 5.04 -1.11
C ARG A 61 17.44 4.67 0.00
N VAL A 62 17.94 4.60 1.22
CA VAL A 62 17.09 4.62 2.41
C VAL A 62 16.50 6.02 2.53
N ALA A 63 15.20 6.14 2.27
CA ALA A 63 14.45 7.37 2.44
C ALA A 63 14.31 7.68 3.93
N ASP A 64 13.80 6.70 4.68
CA ASP A 64 13.48 6.84 6.10
C ASP A 64 13.85 5.59 6.89
N VAL A 65 14.20 5.80 8.15
CA VAL A 65 14.39 4.74 9.15
C VAL A 65 13.27 4.90 10.18
N VAL A 66 12.55 3.82 10.46
CA VAL A 66 11.39 3.83 11.35
C VAL A 66 11.69 2.92 12.53
N LEU A 67 11.48 3.42 13.75
CA LEU A 67 11.55 2.64 14.97
C LEU A 67 10.15 2.23 15.40
N GLY A 68 9.95 0.92 15.47
CA GLY A 68 8.72 0.33 15.98
C GLY A 68 8.80 0.01 17.47
N GLY A 69 7.64 -0.38 18.01
CA GLY A 69 7.56 -1.04 19.30
C GLY A 69 7.95 -2.52 19.22
N ARG A 70 7.51 -3.30 20.21
CA ARG A 70 7.72 -4.76 20.23
C ARG A 70 6.85 -5.47 19.19
N ASP A 71 5.59 -5.05 19.07
CA ASP A 71 4.60 -5.79 18.27
C ASP A 71 4.21 -5.10 16.96
N ARG A 72 4.47 -3.79 16.83
CA ARG A 72 4.05 -2.98 15.67
C ARG A 72 5.05 -1.90 15.32
N ILE A 73 5.03 -1.51 14.05
CA ILE A 73 5.78 -0.37 13.53
C ILE A 73 4.80 0.62 12.90
N TYR A 74 4.93 1.90 13.24
CA TYR A 74 4.09 2.97 12.69
C TYR A 74 4.87 3.72 11.63
N LEU A 75 4.39 3.64 10.39
CA LEU A 75 5.01 4.36 9.27
C LEU A 75 4.71 5.87 9.37
N PRO A 76 5.65 6.73 8.94
CA PRO A 76 5.38 8.16 8.83
C PRO A 76 4.27 8.42 7.80
N ASP A 77 3.63 9.58 7.88
CA ASP A 77 2.74 10.03 6.81
C ASP A 77 3.58 10.27 5.54
N LEU A 78 3.47 9.36 4.57
CA LEU A 78 4.16 9.43 3.28
C LEU A 78 3.49 10.41 2.30
N GLY A 79 2.59 11.26 2.82
CA GLY A 79 1.75 12.17 2.07
C GLY A 79 0.61 11.43 1.37
N ARG A 80 -0.50 12.13 1.14
CA ARG A 80 -1.55 11.66 0.22
C ARG A 80 -0.97 11.73 -1.20
N PHE A 81 -0.43 10.62 -1.73
CA PHE A 81 -0.32 10.54 -3.19
C PHE A 81 -1.73 10.79 -3.70
N ARG A 82 -1.87 11.63 -4.73
CA ARG A 82 -3.03 11.52 -5.61
C ARG A 82 -3.02 10.07 -6.07
N LEU A 83 -3.93 9.28 -5.49
CA LEU A 83 -4.14 7.88 -5.80
C LEU A 83 -4.78 7.86 -7.17
N ASP A 84 -4.00 8.15 -8.21
CA ASP A 84 -4.28 7.48 -9.47
C ASP A 84 -4.05 5.99 -9.15
N SER A 85 -5.04 5.16 -9.44
CA SER A 85 -5.01 3.73 -9.18
C SER A 85 -3.93 3.00 -10.00
N SER A 86 -3.23 3.71 -10.90
CA SER A 86 -2.25 3.23 -11.88
C SER A 86 -0.78 3.29 -11.43
N ARG A 87 -0.47 3.77 -10.22
CA ARG A 87 0.93 3.92 -9.77
C ARG A 87 1.20 3.39 -8.37
N LEU A 88 2.40 2.87 -8.20
CA LEU A 88 2.97 2.49 -6.90
C LEU A 88 3.77 3.65 -6.32
N ARG A 89 3.96 3.65 -5.00
CA ARG A 89 4.78 4.66 -4.29
C ARG A 89 6.25 4.62 -4.66
N ARG A 90 6.72 3.55 -5.30
CA ARG A 90 8.15 3.34 -5.59
C ARG A 90 9.00 3.21 -4.33
N LEU A 91 8.39 2.72 -3.26
CA LEU A 91 8.99 2.49 -1.95
C LEU A 91 8.79 1.03 -1.57
N ARG A 92 9.85 0.43 -1.05
CA ARG A 92 9.80 -0.88 -0.39
C ARG A 92 10.00 -0.68 1.11
N LEU A 93 9.22 -1.39 1.89
CA LEU A 93 9.36 -1.43 3.34
C LEU A 93 10.08 -2.72 3.73
N VAL A 94 11.20 -2.58 4.44
CA VAL A 94 11.92 -3.72 5.02
C VAL A 94 11.88 -3.61 6.53
N VAL A 95 11.22 -4.56 7.20
CA VAL A 95 11.05 -4.58 8.67
C VAL A 95 11.92 -5.68 9.27
N PHE A 96 12.71 -5.33 10.26
CA PHE A 96 13.53 -6.25 11.03
C PHE A 96 12.86 -6.52 12.38
N LEU A 97 12.67 -7.80 12.70
CA LEU A 97 12.11 -8.26 13.95
C LEU A 97 13.23 -8.72 14.89
N PRO A 98 13.25 -8.28 16.16
CA PRO A 98 14.28 -8.70 17.10
C PRO A 98 14.14 -10.19 17.42
N GLU A 99 15.25 -10.79 17.84
CA GLU A 99 15.29 -12.15 18.36
C GLU A 99 14.31 -12.31 19.53
N GLY A 100 13.62 -13.46 19.58
CA GLY A 100 12.61 -13.77 20.60
C GLY A 100 11.25 -13.06 20.44
N GLN A 101 11.11 -12.08 19.53
CA GLN A 101 9.85 -11.36 19.28
C GLN A 101 9.21 -11.70 17.93
N HIS A 102 9.56 -12.85 17.35
CA HIS A 102 8.98 -13.31 16.09
C HIS A 102 8.63 -14.80 16.20
N HIS A 103 7.47 -15.17 15.66
CA HIS A 103 7.06 -16.57 15.52
C HIS A 103 7.34 -17.02 14.09
N LEU A 104 8.16 -18.05 13.94
CA LEU A 104 8.36 -18.69 12.64
C LEU A 104 7.22 -19.67 12.37
N ARG A 105 6.59 -19.55 11.21
CA ARG A 105 5.57 -20.49 10.75
C ARG A 105 6.11 -21.33 9.59
N ASP A 106 5.55 -22.53 9.45
CA ASP A 106 5.87 -23.43 8.34
C ASP A 106 5.10 -22.98 7.09
N TYR A 107 5.84 -22.54 6.07
CA TYR A 107 5.30 -22.17 4.77
C TYR A 107 5.76 -23.15 3.69
N ARG A 108 4.90 -23.40 2.70
CA ARG A 108 5.33 -24.12 1.50
C ARG A 108 6.29 -23.22 0.72
N ARG A 109 7.47 -23.74 0.37
CA ARG A 109 8.44 -23.05 -0.48
C ARG A 109 7.72 -22.69 -1.77
N SER A 110 7.67 -21.40 -2.10
CA SER A 110 7.09 -20.94 -3.36
C SER A 110 7.91 -21.55 -4.50
N SER A 111 7.31 -22.47 -5.24
CA SER A 111 7.91 -23.02 -6.45
C SER A 111 8.11 -21.88 -7.45
N GLN A 112 9.36 -21.56 -7.77
CA GLN A 112 9.66 -20.71 -8.92
C GLN A 112 8.93 -21.28 -10.13
N GLY A 113 8.12 -20.44 -10.79
CA GLY A 113 7.50 -20.66 -12.10
C GLY A 113 7.24 -22.11 -12.50
N LYS A 114 6.07 -22.65 -12.17
CA LYS A 114 5.41 -23.60 -13.06
C LYS A 114 3.89 -23.49 -12.93
N ASP A 115 3.32 -23.26 -14.10
CA ASP A 115 1.90 -23.25 -14.47
C ASP A 115 0.95 -23.88 -13.43
N ARG A 116 -0.08 -23.12 -13.03
CA ARG A 116 -1.13 -23.53 -12.06
C ARG A 116 -2.00 -24.70 -12.57
N ARG A 117 -1.66 -25.32 -13.71
CA ARG A 117 -2.44 -26.39 -14.34
C ARG A 117 -2.09 -27.81 -13.89
N ASP A 118 -1.03 -28.01 -13.10
CA ASP A 118 -0.62 -29.35 -12.62
C ASP A 118 -0.54 -29.47 -11.08
N VAL A 119 -1.66 -29.26 -10.38
CA VAL A 119 -1.74 -29.62 -8.95
C VAL A 119 -2.81 -30.68 -8.72
N GLY A 120 -2.44 -31.93 -9.01
CA GLY A 120 -3.07 -33.08 -8.37
C GLY A 120 -2.73 -33.12 -6.86
N PRO A 121 -3.41 -33.94 -6.05
CA PRO A 121 -3.21 -34.00 -4.60
C PRO A 121 -1.88 -34.70 -4.26
N HIS A 122 -0.77 -33.97 -4.36
CA HIS A 122 0.54 -34.45 -3.95
C HIS A 122 0.83 -34.00 -2.51
N ARG A 123 1.09 -34.96 -1.62
CA ARG A 123 1.45 -34.72 -0.22
C ARG A 123 2.84 -34.06 -0.20
N PRO A 124 3.00 -32.83 0.32
CA PRO A 124 4.29 -32.14 0.28
C PRO A 124 5.35 -32.92 1.07
N SER A 125 6.56 -33.01 0.52
CA SER A 125 7.69 -33.61 1.23
C SER A 125 8.22 -32.61 2.27
N GLY A 126 8.86 -33.08 3.35
CA GLY A 126 9.46 -32.19 4.37
C GLY A 126 10.53 -31.23 3.82
N ARG A 127 11.04 -31.47 2.60
CA ARG A 127 12.00 -30.59 1.90
C ARG A 127 11.36 -29.37 1.26
N ASP A 128 10.03 -29.35 1.15
CA ASP A 128 9.25 -28.26 0.54
C ASP A 128 8.73 -27.24 1.56
N ILE A 129 9.12 -27.36 2.84
CA ILE A 129 8.68 -26.49 3.93
C ILE A 129 9.82 -25.53 4.32
N VAL A 130 9.50 -24.26 4.51
CA VAL A 130 10.40 -23.22 4.99
C VAL A 130 9.80 -22.57 6.23
N ARG A 131 10.59 -22.43 7.29
CA ARG A 131 10.24 -21.64 8.47
C ARG A 131 10.60 -20.18 8.25
N ALA A 132 9.61 -19.30 8.33
CA ALA A 132 9.77 -17.88 8.09
C ALA A 132 8.87 -17.03 9.00
N PRO A 133 9.20 -15.74 9.24
CA PRO A 133 8.37 -14.87 10.06
C PRO A 133 7.00 -14.63 9.42
N GLU A 134 5.95 -14.47 10.22
CA GLU A 134 4.67 -13.99 9.71
C GLU A 134 4.74 -12.49 9.38
N ILE A 135 4.04 -12.06 8.33
CA ILE A 135 3.86 -10.64 8.03
C ILE A 135 2.58 -10.19 8.74
N ALA A 136 2.72 -9.23 9.65
CA ALA A 136 1.59 -8.72 10.42
C ALA A 136 0.55 -8.03 9.50
N ASN A 137 -0.73 -8.14 9.86
CA ASN A 137 -1.83 -7.63 9.03
C ASN A 137 -1.80 -6.11 8.83
N ASP A 138 -1.28 -5.36 9.79
CA ASP A 138 -1.05 -3.91 9.66
C ASP A 138 -0.05 -3.59 8.55
N LEU A 139 1.07 -4.33 8.47
CA LEU A 139 2.02 -4.20 7.37
C LEU A 139 1.43 -4.54 6.00
N LEU A 140 0.54 -5.54 5.95
CA LEU A 140 -0.20 -5.86 4.72
C LEU A 140 -1.19 -4.75 4.35
N THR A 141 -1.85 -4.18 5.35
CA THR A 141 -2.77 -3.05 5.18
C THR A 141 -2.00 -1.83 4.67
N ASP A 142 -0.82 -1.56 5.20
CA ASP A 142 0.06 -0.48 4.75
C ASP A 142 0.58 -0.72 3.33
N LEU A 143 0.96 -1.96 2.98
CA LEU A 143 1.33 -2.33 1.61
C LEU A 143 0.24 -1.94 0.61
N GLU A 144 -1.02 -2.23 0.94
CA GLU A 144 -2.17 -1.97 0.09
C GLU A 144 -2.56 -0.49 0.07
N LYS A 145 -2.82 0.10 1.25
CA LYS A 145 -3.31 1.47 1.41
C LYS A 145 -2.28 2.50 1.00
N LEU A 146 -1.01 2.26 1.31
CA LEU A 146 0.07 3.13 0.86
C LEU A 146 0.51 2.80 -0.55
N ARG A 147 0.16 1.64 -1.13
CA ARG A 147 0.62 1.17 -2.47
C ARG A 147 2.15 1.06 -2.54
N LEU A 148 2.75 0.43 -1.54
CA LEU A 148 4.18 0.12 -1.55
C LEU A 148 4.49 -0.89 -2.66
N ASP A 149 5.74 -0.90 -3.15
CA ASP A 149 6.16 -1.91 -4.13
C ASP A 149 6.16 -3.30 -3.50
N LEU A 150 6.62 -3.40 -2.24
CA LEU A 150 6.66 -4.63 -1.45
C LEU A 150 6.85 -4.34 0.04
N VAL A 151 6.57 -5.36 0.86
CA VAL A 151 6.99 -5.49 2.25
C VAL A 151 7.87 -6.72 2.40
N LEU A 152 9.03 -6.56 3.03
CA LEU A 152 9.94 -7.64 3.41
C LEU A 152 10.10 -7.64 4.94
N VAL A 153 9.79 -8.75 5.58
CA VAL A 153 10.01 -8.98 7.01
C VAL A 153 11.21 -9.90 7.20
N VAL A 154 12.14 -9.50 8.05
CA VAL A 154 13.40 -10.19 8.32
C VAL A 154 13.49 -10.51 9.81
N ALA A 155 13.57 -11.79 10.16
CA ALA A 155 13.81 -12.22 11.53
C ALA A 155 15.31 -12.15 11.85
N ALA A 156 15.72 -11.34 12.83
CA ALA A 156 17.09 -11.33 13.31
C ALA A 156 17.38 -12.56 14.18
N ASP A 157 18.54 -13.18 14.01
CA ASP A 157 18.98 -14.28 14.86
C ASP A 157 19.63 -13.79 16.18
N ALA A 158 20.03 -14.70 17.06
CA ALA A 158 20.66 -14.35 18.34
C ALA A 158 21.98 -13.58 18.22
N ASN A 159 22.64 -13.63 17.06
CA ASN A 159 23.88 -12.89 16.79
C ASN A 159 23.61 -11.50 16.17
N GLY A 160 22.36 -11.15 15.91
CA GLY A 160 21.99 -9.94 15.19
C GLY A 160 22.24 -10.02 13.69
N GLU A 161 22.31 -11.23 13.13
CA GLU A 161 22.40 -11.45 11.69
C GLU A 161 20.99 -11.66 11.09
N PRO A 162 20.78 -11.29 9.81
CA PRO A 162 19.49 -11.48 9.16
C PRO A 162 19.25 -12.97 8.88
N GLY A 163 18.20 -13.52 9.48
CA GLY A 163 17.76 -14.90 9.33
C GLY A 163 16.62 -15.04 8.31
N ALA A 164 15.63 -15.86 8.67
CA ALA A 164 14.50 -16.17 7.80
C ALA A 164 13.68 -14.93 7.43
N VAL A 165 13.11 -14.95 6.23
CA VAL A 165 12.43 -13.80 5.64
C VAL A 165 11.09 -14.16 5.01
N SER A 166 10.18 -13.20 5.05
CA SER A 166 8.88 -13.25 4.37
C SER A 166 8.66 -11.98 3.59
N LEU A 167 8.28 -12.12 2.32
CA LEU A 167 8.02 -11.02 1.41
C LEU A 167 6.57 -11.08 0.96
N ALA A 168 5.92 -9.91 0.90
CA ALA A 168 4.65 -9.69 0.24
C ALA A 168 4.76 -8.57 -0.79
N HIS A 169 4.08 -8.72 -1.92
CA HIS A 169 3.91 -7.64 -2.90
C HIS A 169 2.52 -7.72 -3.53
N LEU A 170 2.06 -6.60 -4.08
CA LEU A 170 0.78 -6.53 -4.79
C LEU A 170 0.83 -7.38 -6.08
N SER A 171 -0.30 -7.98 -6.47
CA SER A 171 -0.54 -8.57 -7.78
C SER A 171 -1.82 -7.96 -8.36
N PRO A 172 -1.71 -6.82 -9.04
CA PRO A 172 -2.87 -6.10 -9.59
C PRO A 172 -3.80 -6.97 -10.43
N GLY A 173 -3.27 -7.84 -11.28
CA GLY A 173 -4.04 -8.68 -12.18
C GLY A 173 -4.79 -9.83 -11.50
N LEU A 174 -4.47 -10.16 -10.24
CA LEU A 174 -5.27 -11.10 -9.44
C LEU A 174 -6.33 -10.36 -8.62
N ALA A 175 -6.15 -9.07 -8.30
CA ALA A 175 -7.16 -8.25 -7.64
C ALA A 175 -8.39 -8.03 -8.55
N ASP A 176 -8.16 -7.87 -9.85
CA ASP A 176 -9.22 -7.79 -10.87
C ASP A 176 -9.96 -9.13 -11.07
N ALA A 177 -9.31 -10.26 -10.76
CA ALA A 177 -9.88 -11.60 -10.90
C ALA A 177 -10.67 -12.06 -9.66
N VAL A 178 -10.52 -11.39 -8.50
CA VAL A 178 -11.36 -11.66 -7.33
C VAL A 178 -12.70 -10.95 -7.55
N ALA A 179 -13.68 -11.69 -8.08
CA ALA A 179 -15.05 -11.22 -8.16
C ALA A 179 -15.53 -10.73 -6.78
N PHE A 180 -16.30 -9.65 -6.77
CA PHE A 180 -17.01 -9.15 -5.58
C PHE A 180 -17.69 -10.33 -4.88
N ASP A 181 -17.33 -10.60 -3.63
CA ASP A 181 -17.97 -11.63 -2.80
C ASP A 181 -19.36 -11.21 -2.30
N GLY A 182 -19.96 -10.19 -2.92
CA GLY A 182 -21.22 -9.58 -2.50
C GLY A 182 -21.11 -8.74 -1.22
N ARG A 183 -19.93 -8.60 -0.59
CA ARG A 183 -19.72 -7.76 0.61
C ARG A 183 -18.88 -6.51 0.38
N GLY A 184 -18.45 -6.26 -0.86
CA GLY A 184 -17.75 -5.02 -1.23
C GLY A 184 -16.28 -4.95 -0.81
N ASP A 185 -15.69 -6.05 -0.33
CA ASP A 185 -14.28 -6.07 0.08
C ASP A 185 -13.40 -6.53 -1.10
N ARG A 186 -12.72 -5.58 -1.76
CA ARG A 186 -11.66 -5.90 -2.73
C ARG A 186 -10.51 -6.56 -1.96
N ARG A 187 -10.44 -7.89 -1.94
CA ARG A 187 -9.24 -8.58 -1.46
C ARG A 187 -8.12 -8.32 -2.45
N SER A 188 -7.24 -7.37 -2.13
CA SER A 188 -6.01 -7.17 -2.89
C SER A 188 -5.28 -8.50 -2.97
N ALA A 189 -4.96 -8.91 -4.19
CA ALA A 189 -4.26 -10.14 -4.41
C ALA A 189 -2.78 -9.97 -4.05
N LEU A 190 -2.43 -10.32 -2.82
CA LEU A 190 -1.05 -10.33 -2.38
C LEU A 190 -0.35 -11.61 -2.82
N ARG A 191 0.89 -11.48 -3.28
CA ARG A 191 1.79 -12.60 -3.53
C ARG A 191 2.82 -12.66 -2.43
N TYR A 192 3.04 -13.88 -1.95
CA TYR A 192 3.97 -14.15 -0.85
C TYR A 192 5.16 -14.97 -1.32
N ARG A 193 6.33 -14.71 -0.73
CA ARG A 193 7.52 -15.56 -0.81
C ARG A 193 8.16 -15.69 0.56
N HIS A 194 8.62 -16.90 0.88
CA HIS A 194 9.23 -17.21 2.16
C HIS A 194 10.56 -17.92 1.93
N ALA A 195 11.59 -17.54 2.69
CA ALA A 195 12.92 -18.12 2.57
C ALA A 195 13.62 -18.20 3.94
N ALA A 196 14.55 -19.15 4.08
CA ALA A 196 15.36 -19.29 5.29
C ALA A 196 16.42 -18.16 5.44
N GLY A 197 16.56 -17.31 4.43
CA GLY A 197 17.48 -16.17 4.42
C GLY A 197 17.30 -15.32 3.16
N LEU A 198 17.89 -14.12 3.18
CA LEU A 198 17.80 -13.15 2.07
C LEU A 198 18.33 -13.72 0.74
N ALA A 199 19.46 -14.44 0.77
CA ALA A 199 20.07 -15.01 -0.42
C ALA A 199 19.17 -16.06 -1.11
N GLN A 200 18.38 -16.80 -0.33
CA GLN A 200 17.50 -17.86 -0.82
C GLN A 200 16.14 -17.32 -1.30
N LEU A 201 15.86 -16.02 -1.11
CA LEU A 201 14.60 -15.42 -1.55
C LEU A 201 14.47 -15.43 -3.08
N GLY A 202 15.61 -15.35 -3.80
CA GLY A 202 15.66 -15.50 -5.25
C GLY A 202 14.77 -14.50 -6.00
N VAL A 203 14.78 -13.24 -5.53
CA VAL A 203 14.03 -12.14 -6.15
C VAL A 203 15.03 -11.15 -6.73
N ASP A 204 14.93 -10.95 -8.03
CA ASP A 204 15.51 -9.81 -8.72
C ASP A 204 14.52 -8.64 -8.60
N PHE A 205 14.92 -7.58 -7.88
CA PHE A 205 14.02 -6.47 -7.59
C PHE A 205 13.69 -5.63 -8.83
N GLU A 206 14.63 -5.47 -9.77
CA GLU A 206 14.38 -4.72 -11.00
C GLU A 206 13.36 -5.45 -11.88
N LEU A 207 13.53 -6.77 -12.02
CA LEU A 207 12.58 -7.59 -12.75
C LEU A 207 11.19 -7.59 -12.07
N LEU A 208 11.15 -7.76 -10.74
CA LEU A 208 9.90 -7.70 -9.98
C LEU A 208 9.17 -6.38 -10.20
N VAL A 209 9.86 -5.25 -10.10
CA VAL A 209 9.27 -3.92 -10.31
C VAL A 209 8.77 -3.77 -11.74
N LYS A 210 9.54 -4.24 -12.73
CA LYS A 210 9.14 -4.19 -14.15
C LYS A 210 7.87 -5.00 -14.39
N ASP A 211 7.80 -6.21 -13.86
CA ASP A 211 6.63 -7.08 -13.98
C ASP A 211 5.42 -6.45 -13.28
N LEU A 212 5.62 -5.91 -12.08
CA LEU A 212 4.58 -5.25 -11.31
C LEU A 212 4.05 -4.00 -12.02
N GLU A 213 4.93 -3.17 -12.61
CA GLU A 213 4.50 -2.02 -13.42
C GLU A 213 3.74 -2.44 -14.68
N ALA A 214 4.15 -3.53 -15.34
CA ALA A 214 3.42 -4.06 -16.48
C ALA A 214 2.02 -4.52 -16.05
N GLU A 215 1.93 -5.27 -14.95
CA GLU A 215 0.65 -5.74 -14.40
C GLU A 215 -0.25 -4.58 -13.98
N VAL A 216 0.28 -3.54 -13.33
CA VAL A 216 -0.49 -2.32 -13.00
C VAL A 216 -0.96 -1.60 -14.27
N ARG A 217 -0.09 -1.44 -15.28
CA ARG A 217 -0.47 -0.80 -16.55
C ARG A 217 -1.56 -1.58 -17.28
N GLU A 218 -1.46 -2.91 -17.30
CA GLU A 218 -2.47 -3.80 -17.89
C GLU A 218 -3.79 -3.74 -17.13
N SER A 219 -3.79 -3.73 -15.80
CA SER A 219 -5.00 -3.55 -14.98
C SER A 219 -5.64 -2.17 -15.20
N SER A 220 -4.83 -1.10 -15.29
CA SER A 220 -5.35 0.22 -15.64
C SER A 220 -5.92 0.25 -17.06
N GLN A 221 -5.26 -0.36 -18.04
CA GLN A 221 -5.73 -0.46 -19.43
C GLN A 221 -6.98 -1.32 -19.59
N LYS A 222 -7.12 -2.43 -18.86
CA LYS A 222 -8.37 -3.19 -18.80
C LYS A 222 -9.47 -2.38 -18.14
N GLY A 223 -9.16 -1.60 -17.10
CA GLY A 223 -10.05 -0.58 -16.57
C GLY A 223 -10.54 0.39 -17.65
N TYR A 224 -9.64 0.86 -18.53
CA TYR A 224 -9.98 1.70 -19.70
C TYR A 224 -10.70 0.96 -20.84
N GLU A 225 -10.56 -0.36 -20.97
CA GLU A 225 -11.31 -1.17 -21.96
C GLU A 225 -12.69 -1.62 -21.46
N THR A 226 -12.91 -1.60 -20.13
CA THR A 226 -14.26 -1.51 -19.51
C THR A 226 -14.67 -0.06 -19.21
N GLY A 227 -13.89 0.92 -19.67
CA GLY A 227 -14.27 2.29 -20.00
C GLY A 227 -14.62 3.26 -18.88
N ALA A 228 -14.98 2.81 -17.67
CA ALA A 228 -15.67 3.69 -16.75
C ALA A 228 -14.85 4.27 -15.59
N ASP A 229 -14.58 5.58 -15.66
CA ASP A 229 -14.04 6.36 -14.54
C ASP A 229 -14.93 6.19 -13.30
N ASN A 230 -14.36 5.90 -12.13
CA ASN A 230 -15.16 5.79 -10.92
C ASN A 230 -15.48 7.19 -10.38
N ALA A 231 -16.75 7.56 -10.28
CA ALA A 231 -17.15 8.88 -9.83
C ALA A 231 -18.03 8.85 -8.58
N VAL A 232 -17.90 9.87 -7.75
CA VAL A 232 -18.94 10.26 -6.80
C VAL A 232 -19.65 11.49 -7.36
N LEU A 233 -20.98 11.45 -7.41
CA LEU A 233 -21.81 12.55 -7.87
C LEU A 233 -22.21 13.45 -6.70
N VAL A 234 -22.10 14.77 -6.85
CA VAL A 234 -22.41 15.74 -5.79
C VAL A 234 -23.41 16.77 -6.28
N GLY A 235 -24.58 16.80 -5.64
CA GLY A 235 -25.65 17.75 -5.91
C GLY A 235 -25.84 18.72 -4.76
N ALA A 236 -25.86 20.02 -5.06
CA ALA A 236 -26.15 21.07 -4.09
C ALA A 236 -27.33 21.93 -4.56
N TYR A 237 -28.42 21.88 -3.82
CA TYR A 237 -29.71 22.43 -4.28
C TYR A 237 -30.31 23.42 -3.29
N THR A 238 -30.90 24.48 -3.83
CA THR A 238 -31.70 25.46 -3.06
C THR A 238 -33.21 25.26 -3.18
N GLY A 239 -33.62 24.40 -4.11
CA GLY A 239 -35.02 24.09 -4.40
C GLY A 239 -35.65 23.03 -3.49
N SER A 240 -36.80 22.53 -3.94
CA SER A 240 -37.55 21.46 -3.29
C SER A 240 -36.78 20.12 -3.32
N ALA A 241 -37.22 19.15 -2.52
CA ALA A 241 -36.64 17.80 -2.55
C ALA A 241 -36.91 17.09 -3.88
N ALA A 242 -38.06 17.38 -4.51
CA ALA A 242 -38.43 16.80 -5.79
C ALA A 242 -37.52 17.31 -6.91
N GLU A 243 -37.24 18.62 -6.94
CA GLU A 243 -36.31 19.22 -7.90
C GLU A 243 -34.89 18.65 -7.74
N ALA A 244 -34.38 18.59 -6.50
CA ALA A 244 -33.06 18.03 -6.21
C ALA A 244 -32.91 16.56 -6.65
N ARG A 245 -33.97 15.76 -6.45
CA ARG A 245 -34.00 14.37 -6.87
C ARG A 245 -34.01 14.25 -8.39
N SER A 246 -34.85 15.04 -9.07
CA SER A 246 -34.95 15.05 -10.52
C SER A 246 -33.61 15.39 -11.19
N SER A 247 -32.89 16.41 -10.69
CA SER A 247 -31.58 16.77 -11.22
C SER A 247 -30.52 15.68 -10.98
N MET A 248 -30.53 15.05 -9.80
CA MET A 248 -29.60 13.95 -9.52
C MET A 248 -29.88 12.72 -10.39
N GLU A 249 -31.14 12.41 -10.66
CA GLU A 249 -31.54 11.35 -11.60
C GLU A 249 -31.04 11.67 -13.02
N GLU A 250 -31.13 12.92 -13.47
CA GLU A 250 -30.57 13.36 -14.75
C GLU A 250 -29.04 13.21 -14.80
N LEU A 251 -28.33 13.66 -13.76
CA LEU A 251 -26.87 13.53 -13.68
C LEU A 251 -26.42 12.06 -13.68
N LEU A 252 -27.18 11.17 -13.05
CA LEU A 252 -26.94 9.73 -13.09
C LEU A 252 -27.06 9.18 -14.52
N GLU A 253 -28.07 9.59 -15.29
CA GLU A 253 -28.23 9.18 -16.69
C GLU A 253 -27.13 9.73 -17.59
N LEU A 254 -26.68 10.98 -17.35
CA LEU A 254 -25.54 11.57 -18.05
C LEU A 254 -24.24 10.81 -17.75
N ALA A 255 -23.98 10.48 -16.48
CA ALA A 255 -22.83 9.69 -16.08
C ALA A 255 -22.85 8.30 -16.74
N ARG A 256 -24.00 7.62 -16.77
CA ARG A 256 -24.16 6.34 -17.48
C ARG A 256 -23.84 6.47 -18.98
N THR A 257 -24.31 7.53 -19.61
CA THR A 257 -24.08 7.78 -21.05
C THR A 257 -22.63 8.10 -21.35
N ALA A 258 -21.94 8.76 -20.42
CA ALA A 258 -20.52 9.06 -20.49
C ALA A 258 -19.63 7.87 -20.11
N ASP A 259 -20.22 6.69 -19.88
CA ASP A 259 -19.53 5.50 -19.40
C ASP A 259 -18.76 5.81 -18.10
N ILE A 260 -19.43 6.35 -17.08
CA ILE A 260 -18.83 6.65 -15.77
C ILE A 260 -19.45 5.70 -14.73
N ASN A 261 -18.61 5.04 -13.94
CA ASN A 261 -19.05 4.14 -12.89
C ASN A 261 -19.34 4.92 -11.61
N VAL A 262 -20.62 5.16 -11.34
CA VAL A 262 -21.03 5.94 -10.15
C VAL A 262 -20.94 5.08 -8.90
N LEU A 263 -19.98 5.41 -8.03
CA LEU A 263 -19.76 4.72 -6.75
C LEU A 263 -20.77 5.14 -5.68
N ASP A 264 -21.15 6.42 -5.66
CA ASP A 264 -22.13 6.98 -4.73
C ASP A 264 -22.68 8.34 -5.20
N THR A 265 -23.78 8.77 -4.60
CA THR A 265 -24.39 10.09 -4.82
C THR A 265 -24.56 10.83 -3.50
N ILE A 266 -24.11 12.08 -3.46
CA ILE A 266 -24.18 12.93 -2.28
C ILE A 266 -25.03 14.15 -2.61
N THR A 267 -26.16 14.28 -1.93
CA THR A 267 -27.07 15.42 -2.11
C THR A 267 -27.09 16.28 -0.85
N GLN A 268 -26.90 17.58 -1.01
CA GLN A 268 -27.08 18.56 0.05
C GLN A 268 -28.07 19.65 -0.34
N ARG A 269 -29.12 19.82 0.47
CA ARG A 269 -30.06 20.93 0.33
C ARG A 269 -29.70 22.05 1.30
N ARG A 270 -29.67 23.30 0.82
CA ARG A 270 -29.35 24.50 1.60
C ARG A 270 -30.25 25.66 1.19
N ARG A 271 -30.48 26.63 2.06
CA ARG A 271 -31.20 27.87 1.68
C ARG A 271 -30.40 28.71 0.68
N THR A 272 -29.08 28.75 0.86
CA THR A 272 -28.13 29.45 0.01
C THR A 272 -26.87 28.58 -0.14
N LEU A 273 -26.34 28.49 -1.37
CA LEU A 273 -25.09 27.79 -1.66
C LEU A 273 -23.89 28.55 -1.12
N ASP A 274 -22.86 27.82 -0.70
CA ASP A 274 -21.61 28.44 -0.29
C ASP A 274 -20.88 28.99 -1.54
N PRO A 275 -20.56 30.29 -1.62
CA PRO A 275 -19.99 30.89 -2.82
C PRO A 275 -18.60 30.34 -3.15
N LYS A 276 -17.87 29.81 -2.15
CA LYS A 276 -16.50 29.30 -2.31
C LYS A 276 -16.44 27.79 -2.53
N THR A 277 -17.36 27.03 -1.95
CA THR A 277 -17.27 25.55 -1.89
C THR A 277 -18.55 24.83 -2.31
N LEU A 278 -19.60 25.55 -2.69
CA LEU A 278 -20.94 25.05 -3.02
C LEU A 278 -21.69 24.43 -1.83
N ILE A 279 -21.09 23.42 -1.20
CA ILE A 279 -21.64 22.56 -0.13
C ILE A 279 -21.15 22.95 1.28
N GLY A 280 -20.12 23.79 1.37
CA GLY A 280 -19.49 24.22 2.61
C GLY A 280 -18.22 23.42 2.92
N LYS A 281 -17.23 24.08 3.53
CA LYS A 281 -15.90 23.51 3.78
C LYS A 281 -15.92 22.16 4.51
N GLY A 282 -16.67 22.05 5.61
CA GLY A 282 -16.75 20.81 6.37
C GLY A 282 -17.37 19.65 5.59
N LYS A 283 -18.35 19.94 4.71
CA LYS A 283 -18.95 18.91 3.86
C LYS A 283 -17.99 18.51 2.74
N ILE A 284 -17.23 19.44 2.17
CA ILE A 284 -16.16 19.10 1.22
C ILE A 284 -15.15 18.14 1.85
N GLU A 285 -14.68 18.41 3.08
CA GLU A 285 -13.73 17.53 3.77
C GLU A 285 -14.31 16.12 3.98
N GLU A 286 -15.57 16.02 4.39
CA GLU A 286 -16.30 14.75 4.53
C GLU A 286 -16.43 14.01 3.19
N VAL A 287 -16.85 14.72 2.13
CA VAL A 287 -16.99 14.16 0.78
C VAL A 287 -15.65 13.66 0.24
N VAL A 288 -14.57 14.41 0.45
CA VAL A 288 -13.23 14.01 0.01
C VAL A 288 -12.76 12.76 0.74
N LEU A 289 -12.95 12.67 2.06
CA LEU A 289 -12.62 11.44 2.81
C LEU A 289 -13.43 10.24 2.29
N HIS A 290 -14.71 10.43 2.05
CA HIS A 290 -15.59 9.40 1.49
C HIS A 290 -15.16 8.94 0.09
N CYS A 291 -14.77 9.87 -0.78
CA CYS A 291 -14.24 9.55 -2.11
C CYS A 291 -12.95 8.73 -2.02
N LEU A 292 -12.07 9.04 -1.06
CA LEU A 292 -10.84 8.28 -0.84
C LEU A 292 -11.12 6.86 -0.33
N ASP A 293 -12.11 6.69 0.54
CA ASP A 293 -12.50 5.38 1.08
C ASP A 293 -13.13 4.49 0.00
N LEU A 294 -13.93 5.08 -0.90
CA LEU A 294 -14.54 4.39 -2.04
C LEU A 294 -13.59 4.17 -3.22
N GLY A 295 -12.46 4.89 -3.27
CA GLY A 295 -11.51 4.85 -4.39
C GLY A 295 -12.05 5.52 -5.65
N ALA A 296 -12.74 6.66 -5.50
CA ALA A 296 -13.25 7.45 -6.62
C ALA A 296 -12.10 8.17 -7.36
N ASP A 297 -12.12 8.10 -8.69
CA ASP A 297 -11.21 8.79 -9.61
C ASP A 297 -11.70 10.22 -9.89
N LEU A 298 -13.02 10.43 -9.90
CA LEU A 298 -13.68 11.68 -10.21
C LEU A 298 -14.66 12.13 -9.11
N LEU A 299 -14.75 13.45 -8.95
CA LEU A 299 -15.81 14.10 -8.20
C LEU A 299 -16.62 14.98 -9.16
N VAL A 300 -17.85 14.57 -9.49
CA VAL A 300 -18.67 15.24 -10.49
C VAL A 300 -19.73 16.06 -9.78
N PHE A 301 -19.76 17.36 -10.05
CA PHE A 301 -20.78 18.25 -9.51
C PHE A 301 -21.90 18.46 -10.52
N ASP A 302 -23.15 18.43 -10.04
CA ASP A 302 -24.35 18.71 -10.84
C ASP A 302 -24.38 20.14 -11.41
N ARG A 303 -23.60 21.05 -10.82
CA ARG A 303 -23.51 22.45 -11.26
C ARG A 303 -22.09 22.78 -11.66
N GLU A 304 -21.97 23.63 -12.68
CA GLU A 304 -20.68 24.20 -13.07
C GLU A 304 -20.03 24.95 -11.90
N LEU A 305 -18.78 24.61 -11.66
CA LEU A 305 -17.97 25.27 -10.64
C LEU A 305 -17.36 26.55 -11.22
N THR A 306 -17.44 27.63 -10.44
CA THR A 306 -16.68 28.84 -10.74
C THR A 306 -15.17 28.58 -10.60
N PRO A 307 -14.28 29.36 -11.25
CA PRO A 307 -12.84 29.21 -11.11
C PRO A 307 -12.34 29.31 -9.66
N GLY A 308 -13.03 30.08 -8.80
CA GLY A 308 -12.71 30.18 -7.38
C GLY A 308 -13.07 28.91 -6.60
N GLN A 309 -14.17 28.25 -6.97
CA GLN A 309 -14.60 26.97 -6.39
C GLN A 309 -13.69 25.82 -6.83
N LEU A 310 -13.28 25.80 -8.10
CA LEU A 310 -12.40 24.75 -8.63
C LEU A 310 -10.99 24.76 -8.02
N ARG A 311 -10.58 25.88 -7.41
CA ARG A 311 -9.28 26.05 -6.72
C ARG A 311 -9.35 25.89 -5.20
N SER A 312 -10.54 25.71 -4.62
CA SER A 312 -10.77 25.67 -3.17
C SER A 312 -10.75 24.25 -2.63
#